data_AF-A0A4R2RGX6-F1
#
_entry.id   AF-A0A4R2RGX6-F1
#
_cell.length_a   1.000
_cell.length_b   1.000
_cell.length_c   1.000
_cell.angle_alpha   90.00
_cell.angle_beta   90.00
_cell.angle_gamma   90.00
#
_symmetry.space_group_name_H-M   'P 1'
#
loop_
_entity.id
_entity.type
_entity.pdbx_description
1 polymer ?
#
loop_
_entity_poly.entity_id
_entity_poly.type
_entity_poly.pdbx_seq_one_letter_code
_entity_poly.pdbx_strand_id
1 'polypeptide(L)'
;MIAAGLPDRFWPFADAFVAGARLVIDRPRGSTHPRFAQITYPLDYGYLEGTRAIDGDGVDVWRGSLGAGQVTGVLASLDLTKRDGELKLLLDCTADELARIDAFHNQAEWVAGVLIRRPEGV
;
A
#
# COMPACT_ATOMS: atom_id res chain seq x y z
N MET A 1 3.88 -10.15 14.91
CA MET A 1 5.34 -10.26 15.11
C MET A 1 5.95 -10.89 13.85
N ILE A 2 6.41 -10.08 12.90
CA ILE A 2 7.37 -10.52 11.87
C ILE A 2 8.57 -9.58 12.03
N ALA A 3 9.46 -9.89 12.97
CA ALA A 3 10.61 -9.07 13.29
C ALA A 3 11.94 -9.83 13.16
N ALA A 4 11.97 -10.95 12.43
CA ALA A 4 13.21 -11.68 12.15
C ALA A 4 13.35 -11.93 10.65
N GLY A 5 14.40 -11.37 10.06
CA GLY A 5 14.96 -11.82 8.77
C GLY A 5 14.51 -11.11 7.50
N LEU A 6 13.97 -9.88 7.55
CA LEU A 6 13.78 -9.11 6.31
C LEU A 6 15.14 -8.76 5.71
N PRO A 7 15.37 -8.96 4.39
CA PRO A 7 16.63 -8.60 3.76
C PRO A 7 16.90 -7.10 3.87
N ASP A 8 18.10 -6.70 4.32
CA ASP A 8 18.51 -5.29 4.49
C ASP A 8 18.29 -4.44 3.22
N ARG A 9 18.41 -5.08 2.05
CA ARG A 9 18.21 -4.41 0.76
C ARG A 9 16.76 -4.06 0.44
N PHE A 10 15.77 -4.61 1.13
CA PHE A 10 14.36 -4.47 0.72
C PHE A 10 13.89 -3.02 0.77
N TRP A 11 14.06 -2.33 1.90
CA TRP A 11 13.58 -0.96 2.06
C TRP A 11 14.31 0.06 1.19
N PRO A 12 15.66 0.04 1.06
CA PRO A 12 16.35 0.89 0.09
C PRO A 12 15.89 0.65 -1.35
N PHE A 13 15.59 -0.60 -1.73
CA PHE A 13 15.05 -0.89 -3.05
C PHE A 13 13.60 -0.41 -3.21
N ALA A 14 12.77 -0.50 -2.17
CA ALA A 14 11.41 0.03 -2.19
C ALA A 14 11.40 1.56 -2.35
N ASP A 15 12.28 2.27 -1.64
CA ASP A 15 12.47 3.72 -1.77
C ASP A 15 12.89 4.08 -3.20
N ALA A 16 13.92 3.39 -3.73
CA ALA A 16 14.38 3.61 -5.10
C ALA A 16 13.32 3.26 -6.16
N PHE A 17 12.52 2.22 -5.93
CA PHE A 17 11.44 1.79 -6.83
C PHE A 17 10.35 2.86 -6.94
N VAL A 18 9.90 3.42 -5.81
CA VAL A 18 8.93 4.52 -5.80
C VAL A 18 9.54 5.78 -6.42
N ALA A 19 10.78 6.14 -6.08
CA ALA A 19 11.44 7.32 -6.62
C ALA A 19 11.67 7.26 -8.15
N GLY A 20 11.75 6.05 -8.71
CA GLY A 20 11.95 5.82 -10.14
C GLY A 20 10.68 5.93 -10.99
N ALA A 21 9.50 6.13 -10.40
CA ALA A 21 8.23 6.14 -11.12
C ALA A 21 7.34 7.32 -10.69
N ARG A 22 6.44 7.73 -11.58
CA ARG A 22 5.47 8.78 -11.28
C ARG A 22 4.30 8.17 -10.50
N LEU A 23 4.06 8.67 -9.29
CA LEU A 23 2.85 8.36 -8.54
C LEU A 23 1.63 9.07 -9.15
N VAL A 24 0.59 8.30 -9.47
CA VAL A 24 -0.70 8.78 -9.95
C VAL A 24 -1.74 8.49 -8.87
N ILE A 25 -2.35 9.53 -8.30
CA ILE A 25 -3.48 9.39 -7.36
C ILE A 25 -4.77 9.36 -8.16
N ASP A 26 -5.45 8.22 -8.19
CA ASP A 26 -6.72 8.05 -8.90
C ASP A 26 -7.91 7.77 -7.95
N ARG A 27 -7.63 7.58 -6.66
CA ARG A 27 -8.61 7.50 -5.57
C ARG A 27 -8.21 8.49 -4.47
N PRO A 28 -8.61 9.77 -4.60
CA PRO A 28 -8.33 10.76 -3.57
C PRO A 28 -8.94 10.37 -2.23
N ARG A 29 -8.32 10.80 -1.14
CA ARG A 29 -8.83 10.63 0.22
C ARG A 29 -10.27 11.11 0.32
N GLY A 30 -11.12 10.29 0.94
CA GLY A 30 -12.55 10.57 1.10
C GLY A 30 -13.40 10.27 -0.12
N SER A 31 -12.80 9.87 -1.25
CA SER A 31 -13.56 9.37 -2.40
C SER A 31 -14.15 7.98 -2.11
N THR A 32 -15.24 7.67 -2.80
CA THR A 32 -15.94 6.39 -2.70
C THR A 32 -15.44 5.40 -3.76
N HIS A 33 -15.38 4.12 -3.41
CA HIS A 33 -14.98 3.08 -4.36
C HIS A 33 -16.00 2.96 -5.52
N PRO A 34 -15.54 2.95 -6.79
CA PRO A 34 -16.43 3.06 -7.95
C PRO A 34 -17.42 1.90 -8.10
N ARG A 35 -17.09 0.72 -7.57
CA ARG A 35 -17.96 -0.48 -7.59
C ARG A 35 -18.65 -0.76 -6.26
N PHE A 36 -18.19 -0.15 -5.16
CA PHE A 36 -18.60 -0.50 -3.79
C PHE A 36 -18.83 0.78 -3.01
N ALA A 37 -20.04 1.35 -3.13
CA ALA A 37 -20.36 2.66 -2.59
C ALA A 37 -20.18 2.80 -1.05
N GLN A 38 -20.16 1.67 -0.34
CA GLN A 38 -19.92 1.60 1.10
C GLN A 38 -18.44 1.76 1.49
N ILE A 39 -17.51 1.65 0.54
CA ILE A 39 -16.08 1.75 0.79
C ILE A 39 -15.63 3.19 0.50
N THR A 40 -15.00 3.82 1.50
CA THR A 40 -14.41 5.16 1.39
C THR A 40 -12.91 5.08 1.63
N TYR A 41 -12.11 5.68 0.74
CA TYR A 41 -10.65 5.66 0.86
C TYR A 41 -10.19 6.54 2.04
N PRO A 42 -9.51 5.99 3.06
CA PRO A 42 -9.11 6.75 4.24
C PRO A 42 -7.94 7.71 3.95
N LEU A 43 -7.17 7.43 2.90
CA LEU A 43 -5.99 8.16 2.44
C LEU A 43 -6.02 8.26 0.90
N ASP A 44 -5.12 9.06 0.33
CA ASP A 44 -4.89 9.07 -1.12
C ASP A 44 -4.33 7.71 -1.56
N TYR A 45 -4.92 7.17 -2.63
CA TYR A 45 -4.55 5.89 -3.20
C TYR A 45 -4.43 5.99 -4.72
N GLY A 46 -3.50 5.22 -5.27
CA GLY A 46 -3.34 5.04 -6.71
C GLY A 46 -2.17 4.13 -7.02
N TYR A 47 -1.40 4.45 -8.05
CA TYR A 47 -0.40 3.53 -8.60
C TYR A 47 0.85 4.24 -9.14
N LEU A 48 1.93 3.48 -9.31
CA LEU A 48 3.15 3.93 -9.98
C LEU A 48 3.07 3.68 -11.49
N GLU A 49 3.04 4.77 -12.27
CA GLU A 49 2.99 4.69 -13.73
C GLU A 49 4.25 4.03 -14.31
N GLY A 50 4.07 3.17 -15.30
CA GLY A 50 5.17 2.45 -15.97
C GLY A 50 5.70 1.24 -15.21
N THR A 51 5.09 0.89 -14.07
CA THR A 51 5.36 -0.35 -13.33
C THR A 51 4.30 -1.40 -13.63
N ARG A 52 4.43 -2.62 -13.08
CA ARG A 52 3.48 -3.70 -13.32
C ARG A 52 3.17 -4.50 -12.05
N ALA A 53 1.89 -4.60 -11.71
CA ALA A 53 1.32 -5.45 -10.68
C ALA A 53 0.73 -6.74 -11.26
N ILE A 54 0.12 -7.57 -10.40
CA ILE A 54 -0.42 -8.88 -10.80
C ILE A 54 -1.62 -8.78 -11.73
N ASP A 55 -2.41 -7.70 -11.61
CA ASP A 55 -3.57 -7.42 -12.44
C ASP A 55 -3.19 -6.84 -13.82
N GLY A 56 -1.92 -6.52 -14.01
CA GLY A 56 -1.37 -5.95 -15.24
C GLY A 56 -1.28 -4.43 -15.25
N ASP A 57 -1.84 -3.74 -14.25
CA ASP A 57 -1.77 -2.29 -14.05
C ASP A 57 -0.50 -1.90 -13.26
N GLY A 58 -0.37 -0.62 -12.89
CA GLY A 58 0.76 -0.13 -12.10
C GLY A 58 0.73 -0.64 -10.65
N VAL A 59 1.90 -0.73 -10.01
CA VAL A 59 2.01 -1.12 -8.60
C VAL A 59 1.29 -0.11 -7.72
N ASP A 60 0.37 -0.63 -6.91
CA ASP A 60 -0.44 0.11 -5.96
C ASP A 60 0.38 0.84 -4.90
N VAL A 61 -0.05 2.06 -4.58
CA VAL A 61 0.54 2.91 -3.55
C VAL A 61 -0.54 3.60 -2.72
N TRP A 62 -0.40 3.52 -1.41
CA TRP A 62 -1.03 4.46 -0.47
C TRP A 62 -0.09 5.62 -0.17
N ARG A 63 -0.61 6.84 -0.20
CA ARG A 63 0.15 8.05 0.09
C ARG A 63 -0.24 8.62 1.46
N GLY A 64 0.72 8.64 2.37
CA GLY A 64 0.64 9.25 3.69
C GLY A 64 1.15 10.70 3.73
N SER A 65 1.25 11.22 4.95
CA SER A 65 1.47 12.65 5.23
C SER A 65 2.90 13.05 5.59
N LEU A 66 3.86 12.12 5.73
CA LEU A 66 5.22 12.43 6.20
C LEU A 66 6.08 13.18 5.18
N GLY A 67 5.83 13.02 3.88
CA GLY A 67 6.50 13.78 2.81
C GLY A 67 7.99 13.51 2.60
N ALA A 68 8.57 12.47 3.20
CA ALA A 68 10.00 12.15 3.12
C ALA A 68 10.39 11.38 1.84
N GLY A 69 9.42 10.90 1.06
CA GLY A 69 9.66 10.02 -0.09
C GLY A 69 10.04 8.59 0.31
N GLN A 70 9.70 8.15 1.52
CA GLN A 70 10.12 6.85 2.05
C GLN A 70 8.95 5.87 2.12
N VAL A 71 9.19 4.63 1.69
CA VAL A 71 8.25 3.54 1.95
C VAL A 71 8.33 3.18 3.43
N THR A 72 7.24 3.40 4.16
CA THR A 72 7.14 3.17 5.62
C THR A 72 6.48 1.85 5.96
N GLY A 73 5.89 1.19 4.97
CA GLY A 73 5.34 -0.16 5.10
C GLY A 73 5.00 -0.77 3.76
N VAL A 74 4.69 -2.06 3.79
CA VAL A 74 4.07 -2.78 2.68
C VAL A 74 2.88 -3.56 3.18
N LEU A 75 1.83 -3.66 2.37
CA LEU A 75 0.67 -4.48 2.66
C LEU A 75 0.49 -5.48 1.53
N ALA A 76 0.45 -6.77 1.88
CA ALA A 76 0.04 -7.81 0.94
C ALA A 76 -1.42 -8.16 1.24
N SER A 77 -2.24 -8.32 0.20
CA SER A 77 -3.63 -8.72 0.33
C SER A 77 -3.93 -9.98 -0.48
N LEU A 78 -4.90 -10.77 -0.01
CA LEU A 78 -5.55 -11.84 -0.76
C LEU A 78 -7.03 -11.49 -0.93
N ASP A 79 -7.55 -11.61 -2.15
CA ASP A 79 -8.96 -11.32 -2.47
C ASP A 79 -9.63 -12.60 -3.02
N LEU A 80 -10.62 -13.13 -2.28
CA LEU A 80 -11.34 -14.34 -2.68
C LEU A 80 -12.31 -14.12 -3.85
N THR A 81 -12.73 -12.88 -4.08
CA THR A 81 -13.63 -12.50 -5.19
C THR A 81 -12.85 -12.40 -6.49
N LYS A 82 -11.72 -11.66 -6.48
CA LYS A 82 -10.84 -11.53 -7.64
C LYS A 82 -10.00 -12.78 -7.90
N ARG A 83 -9.74 -13.57 -6.86
CA ARG A 83 -8.84 -14.74 -6.86
C ARG A 83 -7.40 -14.36 -7.18
N ASP A 84 -6.94 -13.24 -6.63
CA ASP A 84 -5.57 -12.75 -6.76
C ASP A 84 -4.94 -12.41 -5.40
N GLY A 85 -3.65 -12.08 -5.45
CA GLY A 85 -2.90 -11.59 -4.30
C GLY A 85 -2.01 -10.44 -4.74
N GLU A 86 -1.99 -9.35 -3.97
CA GLU A 86 -1.48 -8.07 -4.42
C GLU A 86 -0.59 -7.40 -3.38
N LEU A 87 0.52 -6.82 -3.83
CA LEU A 87 1.43 -6.02 -3.01
C LEU A 87 1.09 -4.54 -3.17
N LYS A 88 1.03 -3.82 -2.05
CA LYS A 88 0.80 -2.38 -1.99
C LYS A 88 1.94 -1.72 -1.21
N LEU A 89 2.51 -0.65 -1.75
CA LEU A 89 3.52 0.15 -1.05
C LEU A 89 2.84 1.26 -0.24
N LEU A 90 3.28 1.48 1.01
CA LEU A 90 2.76 2.53 1.87
C LEU A 90 3.83 3.61 1.98
N LEU A 91 3.66 4.68 1.20
CA LEU A 91 4.62 5.76 1.03
C LEU A 91 4.31 6.90 1.99
N ASP A 92 5.30 7.29 2.79
CA ASP A 92 5.22 8.41 3.72
C ASP A 92 4.09 8.30 4.75
N CYS A 93 3.74 7.08 5.18
CA CYS A 93 2.65 6.88 6.13
C CYS A 93 3.12 6.93 7.59
N THR A 94 2.39 7.68 8.42
CA THR A 94 2.51 7.63 9.87
C THR A 94 2.02 6.29 10.42
N ALA A 95 2.38 5.95 11.67
CA ALA A 95 1.90 4.73 12.33
C ALA A 95 0.37 4.62 12.37
N ASP A 96 -0.34 5.74 12.54
CA ASP A 96 -1.81 5.81 12.53
C ASP A 96 -2.38 5.61 11.13
N GLU A 97 -1.72 6.13 10.11
CA GLU A 97 -2.11 5.93 8.71
C GLU A 97 -1.93 4.47 8.29
N LEU A 98 -0.81 3.85 8.68
CA LEU A 98 -0.59 2.41 8.47
C LEU A 98 -1.71 1.58 9.12
N ALA A 99 -2.12 1.93 10.34
CA ALA A 99 -3.22 1.23 11.03
C ALA A 99 -4.58 1.42 10.32
N ARG A 100 -4.86 2.62 9.79
CA ARG A 100 -6.07 2.86 8.98
C ARG A 100 -6.08 2.06 7.69
N ILE A 101 -4.93 1.94 7.01
CA ILE A 101 -4.81 1.14 5.79
C ILE A 101 -4.95 -0.35 6.08
N ASP A 102 -4.38 -0.84 7.18
CA ASP A 102 -4.55 -2.22 7.64
C ASP A 102 -6.02 -2.56 7.92
N ALA A 103 -6.72 -1.68 8.65
CA ALA A 103 -8.15 -1.83 8.89
C ALA A 103 -8.97 -1.81 7.59
N PHE A 104 -8.61 -0.94 6.64
CA PHE A 104 -9.29 -0.86 5.34
C PHE A 104 -9.21 -2.16 4.54
N HIS A 105 -8.06 -2.85 4.52
CA HIS A 105 -7.91 -4.12 3.77
C HIS A 105 -8.50 -5.33 4.51
N ASN A 106 -8.87 -5.16 5.78
CA ASN A 106 -9.46 -6.21 6.61
C ASN A 106 -10.92 -5.91 7.00
N GLN A 107 -11.58 -4.96 6.32
CA GLN A 107 -12.95 -4.56 6.63
C GLN A 107 -14.03 -5.51 6.09
N ALA A 108 -13.68 -6.38 5.14
CA ALA A 108 -14.60 -7.29 4.46
C ALA A 108 -14.17 -8.75 4.64
N GLU A 109 -15.13 -9.68 4.72
CA GLU A 109 -14.86 -11.10 5.00
C GLU A 109 -14.14 -11.84 3.86
N TRP A 110 -14.08 -11.26 2.65
CA TRP A 110 -13.49 -11.87 1.46
C TRP A 110 -12.13 -11.28 1.07
N VAL A 111 -11.61 -10.32 1.85
CA VAL A 111 -10.25 -9.78 1.69
C VAL A 111 -9.50 -9.90 3.01
N ALA A 112 -8.26 -10.38 2.95
CA ALA A 112 -7.37 -10.39 4.10
C ALA A 112 -6.06 -9.68 3.75
N GLY A 113 -5.65 -8.74 4.59
CA GLY A 113 -4.42 -7.97 4.46
C GLY A 113 -3.40 -8.32 5.55
N VAL A 114 -2.12 -8.36 5.19
CA VAL A 114 -1.01 -8.41 6.15
C VAL A 114 -0.10 -7.20 5.97
N LEU A 115 -0.02 -6.38 7.02
CA LEU A 115 0.87 -5.22 7.07
C LEU A 115 2.26 -5.61 7.60
N ILE A 116 3.30 -5.27 6.85
CA ILE A 116 4.70 -5.30 7.28
C ILE A 116 5.18 -3.86 7.41
N ARG A 117 5.52 -3.45 8.63
CA ARG A 117 6.05 -2.11 8.92
C ARG A 117 7.55 -2.06 8.65
N ARG A 118 8.04 -0.93 8.16
CA ARG A 118 9.48 -0.67 8.10
C ARG A 118 10.04 -0.64 9.54
N PRO A 119 11.10 -1.40 9.83
CA PRO A 119 11.77 -1.33 11.13
C PRO A 119 12.33 0.07 11.37
N GLU A 120 12.37 0.50 12.63
CA GLU A 120 13.04 1.74 12.99
C GLU A 120 14.53 1.69 12.66
N GLY A 121 15.07 2.77 12.08
CA GLY A 121 16.49 2.91 11.76
C GLY A 121 16.94 2.25 10.46
N VAL A 122 16.02 1.71 9.66
CA VAL A 122 16.27 1.18 8.30
C VAL A 122 15.77 2.16 7.26
#